data_AF-A0AAQ3MVI8-F1
#
_entry.id   AF-A0AAQ3MVI8-F1
#
_cell.length_a   1.000
_cell.length_b   1.000
_cell.length_c   1.000
_cell.angle_alpha   90.00
_cell.angle_beta   90.00
_cell.angle_gamma   90.00
#
_symmetry.space_group_name_H-M   'P 1'
#
loop_
_entity.id
_entity.type
_entity.pdbx_description
1 polymer ?
#
loop_
_entity_poly.entity_id
_entity_poly.type
_entity_poly.pdbx_seq_one_letter_code
_entity_poly.pdbx_strand_id
1 'polypeptide(L)'
;MDRSVKGERLCGGLVSGILLFSFTMGPRQCQVCIEALSKYKCPSCYLPYCSLVCYKKHKELPCVKPQPLEVIATAVSESLVEKTLVVDERSEVLQKFQLEAIASSSEIRDSLNDKALQDLICRIDSSSNAKDELDKAMAEEAFRLFTDKVVFYVASAQPL
;
A
#
# COMPACT_ATOMS: atom_id res chain seq x y z
N MET A 1 -61.80 -19.39 45.66
CA MET A 1 -61.99 -18.64 44.39
C MET A 1 -60.60 -18.44 43.79
N ASP A 2 -59.93 -19.50 43.34
CA ASP A 2 -60.23 -20.29 42.12
C ASP A 2 -60.33 -19.39 40.88
N ARG A 3 -59.24 -19.23 40.11
CA ARG A 3 -59.01 -20.04 38.91
C ARG A 3 -57.67 -19.70 38.24
N SER A 4 -56.93 -20.77 37.98
CA SER A 4 -55.83 -20.90 37.04
C SER A 4 -56.36 -20.93 35.60
N VAL A 5 -55.73 -20.24 34.65
CA VAL A 5 -55.63 -20.68 33.23
C VAL A 5 -54.27 -20.25 32.67
N LYS A 6 -53.69 -21.23 31.99
CA LYS A 6 -52.36 -21.38 31.41
C LYS A 6 -52.31 -20.78 30.00
N GLY A 7 -51.17 -20.19 29.62
CA GLY A 7 -50.92 -19.72 28.25
C GLY A 7 -49.42 -19.71 27.97
N GLU A 8 -49.02 -20.60 27.07
CA GLU A 8 -47.66 -21.00 26.76
C GLU A 8 -47.25 -20.51 25.35
N ARG A 9 -45.93 -20.25 25.21
CA ARG A 9 -45.10 -20.27 23.98
C ARG A 9 -45.05 -19.06 23.02
N LEU A 10 -43.80 -18.58 22.92
CA LEU A 10 -42.92 -18.37 21.74
C LEU A 10 -42.88 -17.01 21.00
N CYS A 11 -41.63 -16.53 20.95
CA CYS A 11 -40.92 -15.87 19.84
C CYS A 11 -41.00 -14.34 19.66
N GLY A 12 -39.81 -13.74 19.51
CA GLY A 12 -39.57 -12.35 19.11
C GLY A 12 -38.87 -11.59 20.24
N GLY A 13 -37.55 -11.46 20.31
CA GLY A 13 -36.65 -11.12 19.21
C GLY A 13 -36.29 -9.64 19.35
N LEU A 14 -35.37 -9.32 20.25
CA LEU A 14 -34.58 -8.10 20.14
C LEU A 14 -33.12 -8.47 20.37
N VAL A 15 -32.54 -9.09 19.34
CA VAL A 15 -31.09 -9.21 19.23
C VAL A 15 -30.53 -7.80 19.17
N SER A 16 -29.86 -7.38 20.24
CA SER A 16 -28.98 -6.22 20.20
C SER A 16 -27.87 -6.57 19.20
N GLY A 17 -28.05 -6.08 17.98
CA GLY A 17 -27.18 -6.31 16.84
C GLY A 17 -25.83 -5.67 17.09
N ILE A 18 -24.90 -6.47 17.59
CA ILE A 18 -23.49 -6.21 17.38
C ILE A 18 -23.27 -6.46 15.89
N LEU A 19 -23.19 -5.35 15.17
CA LEU A 19 -22.78 -5.24 13.78
C LEU A 19 -21.73 -6.31 13.44
N LEU A 20 -22.17 -7.30 12.67
CA LEU A 20 -21.30 -8.06 11.81
C LEU A 20 -20.59 -7.04 10.92
N PHE A 21 -19.37 -6.66 11.29
CA PHE A 21 -18.43 -6.01 10.39
C PHE A 21 -18.00 -7.04 9.33
N SER A 22 -18.91 -7.31 8.41
CA SER A 22 -18.63 -7.98 7.15
C SER A 22 -17.89 -6.98 6.26
N PHE A 23 -16.62 -6.74 6.56
CA PHE A 23 -15.68 -6.22 5.56
C PHE A 23 -15.52 -7.31 4.50
N THR A 24 -16.31 -7.22 3.43
CA THR A 24 -16.21 -8.07 2.25
C THR A 24 -14.92 -7.75 1.48
N MET A 25 -13.78 -8.19 2.02
CA MET A 25 -12.60 -8.42 1.19
C MET A 25 -12.90 -9.66 0.34
N GLY A 26 -12.87 -9.52 -0.99
CA GLY A 26 -13.06 -10.62 -1.93
C GLY A 26 -12.18 -11.84 -1.60
N PRO A 27 -12.55 -13.05 -2.08
CA PRO A 27 -11.94 -14.30 -1.64
C PRO A 27 -10.43 -14.29 -1.90
N ARG A 28 -9.64 -14.13 -0.83
CA ARG A 28 -8.17 -14.27 -0.87
C ARG A 28 -7.84 -15.75 -0.77
N GLN A 29 -6.73 -16.20 -1.35
CA GLN A 29 -6.26 -17.58 -1.14
C GLN A 29 -5.79 -17.77 0.31
N CYS A 30 -5.85 -19.01 0.80
CA CYS A 30 -5.29 -19.41 2.07
C CYS A 30 -3.77 -19.23 2.02
N GLN A 31 -3.19 -18.38 2.85
CA GLN A 31 -1.74 -18.15 2.88
C GLN A 31 -0.97 -19.27 3.60
N VAL A 32 -1.66 -20.30 4.11
CA VAL A 32 -1.03 -21.46 4.76
C VAL A 32 -0.82 -22.60 3.77
N CYS A 33 -1.82 -22.93 2.96
CA CYS A 33 -1.75 -24.03 2.00
C CYS A 33 -1.71 -23.57 0.54
N ILE A 34 -2.05 -22.32 0.23
CA ILE A 34 -2.10 -21.72 -1.12
C ILE A 34 -3.10 -22.40 -2.10
N GLU A 35 -3.61 -23.58 -1.76
CA GLU A 35 -4.49 -24.40 -2.61
C GLU A 35 -5.97 -24.03 -2.57
N ALA A 36 -6.44 -23.48 -1.45
CA ALA A 36 -7.86 -23.24 -1.20
C ALA A 36 -8.16 -21.76 -0.96
N LEU A 37 -9.40 -21.35 -1.24
CA LEU A 37 -9.88 -20.02 -0.86
C LEU A 37 -9.93 -19.89 0.66
N SER A 38 -9.52 -18.72 1.15
CA SER A 38 -9.60 -18.40 2.57
C SER A 38 -11.04 -18.16 2.97
N LYS A 39 -11.41 -18.77 4.09
CA LYS A 39 -12.74 -18.65 4.70
C LYS A 39 -12.69 -17.82 5.98
N TYR A 40 -11.52 -17.75 6.61
CA TYR A 40 -11.31 -17.12 7.90
C TYR A 40 -10.01 -16.31 7.89
N LYS A 41 -9.85 -15.44 8.90
CA LYS A 41 -8.63 -14.66 9.15
C LYS A 41 -8.15 -14.91 10.57
N CYS A 42 -6.84 -14.95 10.77
CA CYS A 42 -6.27 -15.08 12.10
C CYS A 42 -6.50 -13.79 12.91
N PRO A 43 -7.04 -13.83 14.14
CA PRO A 43 -7.26 -12.61 14.94
C PRO A 43 -5.95 -11.97 15.42
N SER A 44 -4.85 -12.73 15.44
CA SER A 44 -3.54 -12.26 15.93
C SER A 44 -2.71 -11.60 14.82
N CYS A 45 -2.73 -12.14 13.59
CA CYS A 45 -1.87 -11.67 12.50
C CYS A 45 -2.60 -11.34 11.19
N TYR A 46 -3.94 -11.46 11.17
CA TYR A 46 -4.81 -11.22 10.01
C TYR A 46 -4.55 -12.10 8.77
N LEU A 47 -3.64 -13.09 8.86
CA LEU A 47 -3.34 -14.02 7.79
C LEU A 47 -4.60 -14.82 7.38
N PRO A 48 -4.96 -14.84 6.08
CA PRO A 48 -6.13 -15.55 5.58
C PRO A 48 -5.90 -17.07 5.51
N TYR A 49 -6.84 -17.88 6.00
CA TYR A 49 -6.74 -19.35 5.99
C TYR A 49 -8.07 -20.05 5.62
N CYS A 50 -7.98 -21.30 5.12
CA CYS A 50 -9.15 -22.05 4.63
C CYS A 50 -9.85 -22.91 5.70
N SER A 51 -9.12 -23.48 6.68
CA SER A 51 -9.67 -24.45 7.63
C SER A 51 -8.94 -24.49 8.98
N LEU A 52 -9.52 -25.18 9.97
CA LEU A 52 -8.89 -25.40 11.28
C LEU A 52 -7.55 -26.14 11.19
N VAL A 53 -7.36 -26.97 10.17
CA VAL A 53 -6.08 -27.64 9.91
C VAL A 53 -5.01 -26.60 9.58
N CYS A 54 -5.32 -25.63 8.72
CA CYS A 54 -4.42 -24.52 8.41
C CYS A 54 -4.22 -23.58 9.60
N TYR A 55 -5.24 -23.38 10.44
CA TYR A 55 -5.11 -22.59 11.66
C TYR A 55 -4.10 -23.21 12.65
N LYS A 56 -4.16 -24.53 12.87
CA LYS A 56 -3.21 -25.22 13.76
C LYS A 56 -1.78 -25.16 13.23
N LYS A 57 -1.59 -25.46 11.94
CA LYS A 57 -0.29 -25.32 11.26
C LYS A 57 0.27 -23.89 11.36
N HIS A 58 -0.59 -22.89 11.19
CA HIS A 58 -0.21 -21.50 11.31
C HIS A 58 0.19 -21.10 12.75
N LYS A 59 -0.50 -21.64 13.76
CA LYS A 59 -0.23 -21.34 15.18
C LYS A 59 1.04 -22.01 15.72
N GLU A 60 1.48 -23.10 15.08
CA GLU A 60 2.75 -23.77 15.41
C GLU A 60 3.98 -23.01 14.90
N LEU A 61 3.82 -22.16 13.89
CA LEU A 61 4.82 -21.16 13.48
C LEU A 61 4.59 -19.85 14.27
N PRO A 62 5.61 -19.00 14.51
CA PRO A 62 5.41 -17.79 15.30
C PRO A 62 4.38 -16.88 14.62
N CYS A 63 3.18 -16.87 15.20
CA CYS A 63 2.07 -16.00 14.85
C CYS A 63 2.38 -14.60 15.38
N VAL A 64 3.30 -13.92 14.72
CA VAL A 64 3.68 -12.55 15.08
C VAL A 64 2.54 -11.65 14.59
N LYS A 65 1.92 -10.92 15.52
CA LYS A 65 1.07 -9.78 15.17
C LYS A 65 1.89 -8.89 14.25
N PRO A 66 1.39 -8.43 13.08
CA PRO A 66 2.11 -7.45 12.30
C PRO A 66 2.29 -6.23 13.18
N GLN A 67 3.46 -6.15 13.81
CA GLN A 67 4.05 -4.88 14.15
C GLN A 67 4.23 -4.18 12.80
N PRO A 68 3.97 -2.87 12.70
CA PRO A 68 4.49 -2.10 11.59
C PRO A 68 6.02 -2.32 11.57
N LEU A 69 6.48 -3.23 10.72
CA LEU A 69 7.88 -3.53 10.47
C LEU A 69 8.01 -3.31 8.97
N GLU A 70 8.56 -2.17 8.56
CA GLU A 70 10.01 -2.02 8.50
C GLU A 70 10.64 -3.27 7.87
N VAL A 71 10.39 -3.42 6.56
CA VAL A 71 11.14 -4.34 5.72
C VAL A 71 12.47 -3.67 5.42
N ILE A 72 13.47 -3.96 6.24
CA ILE A 72 14.87 -3.65 5.90
C ILE A 72 15.32 -4.66 4.86
N ALA A 73 15.35 -4.23 3.59
CA ALA A 73 16.33 -4.71 2.63
C ALA A 73 17.24 -3.51 2.31
N THR A 74 18.27 -3.35 3.14
CA THR A 74 19.54 -2.67 2.85
C THR A 74 19.43 -1.35 2.07
N ALA A 75 18.95 -0.28 2.72
CA ALA A 75 19.16 1.09 2.28
C ALA A 75 19.05 2.03 3.49
N VAL A 76 19.77 3.13 3.42
CA VAL A 76 20.01 4.12 4.47
C VAL A 76 18.71 4.61 5.10
N SER A 77 18.78 4.84 6.41
CA SER A 77 17.80 5.47 7.27
C SER A 77 17.08 6.66 6.63
N GLU A 78 15.86 6.44 6.15
CA GLU A 78 14.89 7.49 5.86
C GLU A 78 13.85 7.53 6.96
N SER A 79 14.14 8.40 7.93
CA SER A 79 13.13 9.09 8.73
C SER A 79 12.31 9.98 7.78
N LEU A 80 11.42 9.40 7.00
CA LEU A 80 10.46 10.17 6.22
C LEU A 80 9.32 10.57 7.15
N VAL A 81 9.52 11.74 7.78
CA VAL A 81 8.41 12.58 8.22
C VAL A 81 7.48 12.72 7.02
N GLU A 82 6.27 12.23 7.22
CA GLU A 82 5.13 12.42 6.34
C GLU A 82 4.93 13.92 6.10
N LYS A 83 5.59 14.46 5.07
CA LYS A 83 5.22 15.73 4.45
C LYS A 83 3.97 15.43 3.64
N THR A 84 2.83 15.47 4.32
CA THR A 84 1.53 15.49 3.68
C THR A 84 1.43 16.76 2.83
N LEU A 85 1.87 16.67 1.57
CA LEU A 85 1.47 17.63 0.54
C LEU A 85 0.08 17.19 0.09
N VAL A 86 -0.94 17.84 0.63
CA VAL A 86 -2.31 17.72 0.11
C VAL A 86 -2.31 18.41 -1.25
N VAL A 87 -1.99 17.66 -2.30
CA VAL A 87 -2.16 18.09 -3.68
C VAL A 87 -3.61 17.81 -4.07
N ASP A 88 -4.42 18.87 -4.07
CA ASP A 88 -5.87 18.84 -4.36
C ASP A 88 -6.18 18.55 -5.84
N GLU A 89 -5.18 18.53 -6.71
CA GLU A 89 -5.37 18.34 -8.15
C GLU A 89 -4.69 17.07 -8.67
N ARG A 90 -5.49 16.08 -9.11
CA ARG A 90 -5.05 14.87 -9.85
C ARG A 90 -4.22 15.16 -11.11
N SER A 91 -4.07 16.42 -11.49
CA SER A 91 -3.29 16.91 -12.64
C SER A 91 -1.79 16.97 -12.34
N GLU A 92 -1.40 17.21 -11.09
CA GLU A 92 0.01 17.40 -10.71
C GLU A 92 0.74 16.08 -10.42
N VAL A 93 0.00 14.98 -10.25
CA VAL A 93 0.55 13.65 -9.98
C VAL A 93 0.52 12.80 -11.25
N LEU A 94 1.67 12.20 -11.61
CA LEU A 94 1.78 11.33 -12.78
C LEU A 94 0.87 10.11 -12.68
N GLN A 95 0.21 9.77 -13.77
CA GLN A 95 -0.62 8.58 -13.89
C GLN A 95 0.22 7.32 -14.08
N LYS A 96 -0.33 6.15 -13.75
CA LYS A 96 0.38 4.86 -13.82
C LYS A 96 1.01 4.60 -15.20
N PHE A 97 0.30 4.87 -16.28
CA PHE A 97 0.81 4.63 -17.64
C PHE A 97 1.98 5.57 -18.00
N GLN A 98 2.02 6.79 -17.43
CA GLN A 98 3.14 7.73 -17.63
C GLN A 98 4.39 7.24 -16.89
N LEU A 99 4.22 6.72 -15.67
CA LEU A 99 5.31 6.08 -14.92
C LEU A 99 5.84 4.83 -15.63
N GLU A 100 4.96 4.02 -16.22
CA GLU A 100 5.35 2.85 -17.03
C GLU A 100 6.11 3.27 -18.30
N ALA A 101 5.71 4.37 -18.96
CA ALA A 101 6.42 4.93 -20.11
C ALA A 101 7.84 5.40 -19.72
N ILE A 102 7.98 6.08 -18.58
CA ILE A 102 9.30 6.48 -18.04
C ILE A 102 10.15 5.23 -17.74
N ALA A 103 9.59 4.24 -17.05
CA ALA A 103 10.31 3.03 -16.63
C ALA A 103 10.75 2.15 -17.82
N SER A 104 10.00 2.19 -18.93
CA SER A 104 10.31 1.44 -20.15
C SER A 104 11.37 2.12 -21.03
N SER A 105 11.62 3.42 -20.82
CA SER A 105 12.62 4.16 -21.59
C SER A 105 14.04 3.80 -21.15
N SER A 106 14.80 3.16 -22.05
CA SER A 106 16.21 2.88 -21.82
C SER A 106 17.03 4.16 -21.66
N GLU A 107 16.70 5.21 -22.41
CA GLU A 107 17.42 6.48 -22.37
C GLU A 107 17.32 7.17 -21.00
N ILE A 108 16.13 7.15 -20.38
CA ILE A 108 15.94 7.68 -19.03
C ILE A 108 16.72 6.83 -18.02
N ARG A 109 16.62 5.51 -18.13
CA ARG A 109 17.34 4.57 -17.25
C ARG A 109 18.86 4.72 -17.37
N ASP A 110 19.36 4.92 -18.58
CA ASP A 110 20.79 5.10 -18.83
C ASP A 110 21.28 6.43 -18.25
N SER A 111 20.47 7.48 -18.35
CA SER A 111 20.75 8.77 -17.71
C SER A 111 20.83 8.61 -16.18
N LEU A 112 19.96 7.79 -15.58
CA LEU A 112 19.96 7.48 -14.14
C LEU A 112 21.15 6.64 -13.69
N ASN A 113 21.99 6.08 -14.57
CA ASN A 113 23.23 5.41 -14.14
C ASN A 113 24.31 6.42 -13.69
N ASP A 114 24.13 7.71 -13.94
CA ASP A 114 25.04 8.75 -13.47
C ASP A 114 24.89 8.96 -11.95
N LYS A 115 26.00 8.82 -11.22
CA LYS A 115 25.99 8.90 -9.75
C LYS A 115 25.71 10.30 -9.23
N ALA A 116 26.20 11.34 -9.90
CA ALA A 116 25.96 12.71 -9.49
C ALA A 116 24.49 13.08 -9.67
N LEU A 117 23.86 12.60 -10.74
CA LEU A 117 22.43 12.77 -10.98
C LEU A 117 21.59 12.07 -9.90
N GLN A 118 21.91 10.82 -9.54
CA GLN A 118 21.23 10.13 -8.44
C GLN A 118 21.36 10.89 -7.12
N ASP A 119 22.56 11.40 -6.82
CA ASP A 119 22.81 12.15 -5.58
C ASP A 119 22.03 13.46 -5.54
N LEU A 120 21.81 14.13 -6.68
CA LEU A 120 20.94 15.30 -6.79
C LEU A 120 19.47 14.93 -6.52
N ILE A 121 18.97 13.85 -7.13
CA ILE A 121 17.59 13.37 -6.93
C ILE A 121 17.36 13.02 -5.46
N CYS A 122 18.25 12.24 -4.84
CA CYS A 122 18.17 11.88 -3.42
C CYS A 122 18.24 13.12 -2.52
N ARG A 123 19.08 14.11 -2.86
CA ARG A 123 19.17 15.36 -2.09
C ARG A 123 17.86 16.13 -2.09
N ILE A 124 17.20 16.25 -3.25
CA ILE A 124 15.90 16.93 -3.35
C ILE A 124 14.85 16.19 -2.53
N ASP A 125 14.78 14.86 -2.65
CA ASP A 125 13.78 14.01 -2.00
C ASP A 125 13.89 14.04 -0.47
N SER A 126 15.13 13.97 0.04
CA SER A 126 15.40 14.03 1.49
C SER A 126 15.37 15.44 2.08
N SER A 127 15.22 16.50 1.28
CA SER A 127 15.37 17.87 1.75
C SER A 127 14.15 18.40 2.52
N SER A 128 14.41 19.10 3.64
CA SER A 128 13.39 19.89 4.33
C SER A 128 12.92 21.08 3.47
N ASN A 129 13.72 21.54 2.51
CA ASN A 129 13.38 22.61 1.56
C ASN A 129 13.62 22.13 0.12
N ALA A 130 12.71 21.28 -0.37
CA ALA A 130 12.82 20.64 -1.68
C ALA A 130 12.78 21.63 -2.84
N LYS A 131 12.07 22.76 -2.69
CA LYS A 131 11.97 23.78 -3.74
C LYS A 131 13.32 24.43 -4.03
N ASP A 132 14.02 24.88 -3.00
CA ASP A 132 15.33 25.52 -3.17
C ASP A 132 16.39 24.53 -3.68
N GLU A 133 16.35 23.27 -3.26
CA GLU A 133 17.25 22.23 -3.79
C GLU A 133 16.95 21.88 -5.24
N LEU A 134 15.67 21.86 -5.63
CA LEU A 134 15.27 21.69 -7.01
C LEU A 134 15.77 22.85 -7.88
N ASP A 135 15.60 24.10 -7.43
CA ASP A 135 16.07 25.27 -8.19
C ASP A 135 17.59 25.24 -8.41
N LYS A 136 18.36 24.78 -7.41
CA LYS A 136 19.81 24.53 -7.56
C LYS A 136 20.11 23.40 -8.54
N ALA A 137 19.39 22.29 -8.45
CA ALA A 137 19.60 21.15 -9.34
C ALA A 137 19.28 21.49 -10.80
N MET A 138 18.32 22.37 -11.08
CA MET A 138 18.01 22.85 -12.44
C MET A 138 19.17 23.65 -13.08
N ALA A 139 20.10 24.18 -12.29
CA ALA A 139 21.31 24.82 -12.79
C ALA A 139 22.32 23.79 -13.36
N GLU A 140 22.29 22.55 -12.86
CA GLU A 140 23.14 21.46 -13.32
C GLU A 140 22.63 20.91 -14.66
N GLU A 141 23.50 20.89 -15.67
CA GLU A 141 23.11 20.47 -17.03
C GLU A 141 22.61 19.03 -17.08
N ALA A 142 23.25 18.11 -16.34
CA ALA A 142 22.85 16.71 -16.32
C ALA A 142 21.42 16.52 -15.77
N PHE A 143 21.06 17.23 -14.71
CA PHE A 143 19.73 17.16 -14.12
C PHE A 143 18.68 17.78 -15.03
N ARG A 144 18.99 18.95 -15.62
CA ARG A 144 18.09 19.61 -16.58
C ARG A 144 17.79 18.73 -17.80
N LEU A 145 18.82 18.14 -18.41
CA LEU A 145 18.64 17.24 -19.55
C LEU A 145 17.83 15.99 -19.18
N PHE A 146 18.04 15.45 -17.98
CA PHE A 146 17.25 14.35 -17.46
C PHE A 146 15.77 14.75 -17.29
N THR A 147 15.48 15.89 -16.66
CA THR A 147 14.10 16.36 -16.46
C THR A 147 13.40 16.65 -17.78
N ASP A 148 14.10 17.24 -18.76
CA ASP A 148 13.52 17.52 -20.08
C ASP A 148 13.10 16.24 -20.79
N LYS A 149 13.91 15.18 -20.69
CA LYS A 149 13.55 13.85 -21.21
C LYS A 149 12.33 13.29 -20.48
N VAL A 150 12.34 13.28 -19.15
CA VAL A 150 11.20 12.78 -18.36
C VAL A 150 9.91 13.50 -18.75
N VAL A 151 9.94 14.85 -18.84
CA VAL A 151 8.80 15.67 -19.26
C VAL A 151 8.35 15.31 -20.68
N PHE A 152 9.28 15.12 -21.61
CA PHE A 152 8.97 14.69 -22.98
C PHE A 152 8.26 13.33 -23.04
N TYR A 153 8.75 12.33 -22.31
CA TYR A 153 8.13 11.00 -22.28
C TYR A 153 6.77 11.01 -21.57
N VAL A 154 6.62 11.81 -20.51
CA VAL A 154 5.34 11.98 -19.80
C VAL A 154 4.29 12.64 -20.71
N ALA A 155 4.69 13.65 -21.48
CA ALA A 155 3.79 14.37 -22.39
C ALA A 155 3.40 13.55 -23.62
N SER A 156 4.27 12.65 -24.07
CA SER A 156 4.03 11.77 -25.22
C SER A 156 3.33 10.45 -24.85
N ALA A 157 3.29 10.09 -23.57
CA ALA A 157 2.57 8.91 -23.11
C ALA A 157 1.05 9.10 -23.30
N GLN A 158 0.40 8.12 -23.92
CA GLN A 158 -1.06 8.08 -24.11
C GLN A 158 -1.63 6.82 -23.43
N PRO A 159 -2.81 6.89 -22.79
CA PRO A 159 -3.50 5.70 -22.31
C PRO A 159 -3.90 4.81 -23.49
N LEU A 160 -3.66 3.50 -23.35
CA LEU A 160 -4.15 2.47 -24.28
C LEU A 160 -5.67 2.33 -24.25
#